data_AF-A0A1A6GHA4-F1
#
_entry.id   AF-A0A1A6GHA4-F1
#
_cell.length_a   1.000
_cell.length_b   1.000
_cell.length_c   1.000
_cell.angle_alpha   90.00
_cell.angle_beta   90.00
_cell.angle_gamma   90.00
#
_symmetry.space_group_name_H-M   'P 1'
#
loop_
_entity.id
_entity.type
_entity.pdbx_description
1 polymer ?
#
loop_
_entity_poly.entity_id
_entity_poly.type
_entity_poly.pdbx_seq_one_letter_code
_entity_poly.pdbx_strand_id
1 'polypeptide(L)'
;FIGKGMLTGVIAGSVFASPAVGSILAAIRAVAQAGTAGTLLIVKNYTGDRLNFGFAMEQAKAEGISVEMVVVGDDSAFTVLKKAGRRGLCGTVLIHK
;
A
#
# COMPACT_ATOMS: atom_id res chain seq x y z
N PHE A 1 9.85 9.73 1.03
CA PHE A 1 8.59 10.48 1.17
C PHE A 1 7.98 10.39 2.57
N ILE A 2 8.78 10.10 3.60
CA ILE A 2 8.30 9.99 4.98
C ILE A 2 8.44 11.35 5.65
N GLY A 3 7.39 11.83 6.32
CA GLY A 3 7.45 13.08 7.07
C GLY A 3 6.11 13.81 7.15
N LYS A 4 6.10 14.89 7.95
CA LYS A 4 4.91 15.72 8.16
C LYS A 4 4.33 16.18 6.82
N GLY A 5 3.03 15.94 6.62
CA GLY A 5 2.30 16.31 5.41
C GLY A 5 2.44 15.32 4.24
N MET A 6 3.05 14.15 4.47
CA MET A 6 3.13 13.02 3.54
C MET A 6 3.02 11.67 4.29
N LEU A 7 3.80 10.64 3.93
CA LEU A 7 3.68 9.29 4.48
C LEU A 7 4.15 9.21 5.93
N THR A 8 3.41 8.47 6.75
CA THR A 8 3.82 8.09 8.12
C THR A 8 4.99 7.09 8.13
N GLY A 9 5.02 6.18 7.15
CA GLY A 9 6.04 5.15 7.04
C GLY A 9 6.03 4.47 5.68
N VAL A 10 7.02 3.61 5.44
CA VAL A 10 7.12 2.77 4.24
C VAL A 10 7.59 1.38 4.63
N ILE A 11 7.19 0.38 3.84
CA ILE A 11 7.63 -1.00 3.99
C ILE A 11 8.44 -1.36 2.75
N ALA A 12 9.76 -1.53 2.92
CA ALA A 12 10.65 -1.91 1.83
C ALA A 12 10.71 -3.43 1.72
N GLY A 13 10.37 -3.95 0.54
CA GLY A 13 10.63 -5.34 0.17
C GLY A 13 12.03 -5.52 -0.43
N SER A 14 12.32 -6.75 -0.88
CA SER A 14 13.51 -7.02 -1.68
C SER A 14 13.46 -6.30 -3.04
N VAL A 15 14.59 -6.25 -3.75
CA VAL A 15 14.67 -5.61 -5.08
C VAL A 15 13.61 -6.17 -6.01
N PHE A 16 12.75 -5.27 -6.53
CA PHE A 16 11.61 -5.57 -7.41
C PHE A 16 10.56 -6.55 -6.85
N ALA A 17 10.49 -6.71 -5.53
CA ALA A 17 9.52 -7.57 -4.87
C ALA A 17 8.66 -6.79 -3.87
N SER A 18 7.38 -7.15 -3.83
CA SER A 18 6.46 -6.69 -2.78
C SER A 18 6.97 -7.15 -1.40
N PRO A 19 6.87 -6.32 -0.35
CA PRO A 19 7.20 -6.73 1.00
C PRO A 19 6.33 -7.90 1.47
N ALA A 20 6.84 -8.68 2.42
CA ALA A 20 6.10 -9.79 3.01
C ALA A 20 4.89 -9.30 3.83
N VAL A 21 3.80 -10.08 3.82
CA VAL A 21 2.55 -9.78 4.56
C VAL A 21 2.82 -9.44 6.03
N GLY A 22 3.68 -10.22 6.70
CA GLY A 22 4.01 -9.99 8.11
C GLY A 22 4.67 -8.63 8.37
N SER A 23 5.54 -8.16 7.47
CA SER A 23 6.17 -6.84 7.58
C SER A 23 5.16 -5.71 7.39
N ILE A 24 4.21 -5.88 6.45
CA ILE A 24 3.14 -4.91 6.21
C ILE A 24 2.21 -4.84 7.43
N LEU A 25 1.79 -6.00 7.95
CA LEU A 25 0.93 -6.08 9.14
C LEU A 25 1.59 -5.47 10.38
N ALA A 26 2.89 -5.73 10.58
CA ALA A 26 3.66 -5.11 11.65
C ALA A 26 3.67 -3.57 11.53
N ALA A 27 3.80 -3.03 10.32
CA ALA A 27 3.75 -1.60 10.09
C ALA A 27 2.35 -1.02 10.38
N ILE A 28 1.28 -1.70 9.96
CA ILE A 28 -0.10 -1.28 10.26
C ILE A 28 -0.32 -1.22 11.78
N ARG A 29 0.08 -2.26 12.51
CA ARG A 29 -0.02 -2.31 13.98
C ARG A 29 0.77 -1.20 14.65
N ALA A 30 1.99 -0.92 14.18
CA ALA A 30 2.82 0.17 14.72
C ALA A 30 2.16 1.55 14.53
N VAL A 31 1.57 1.81 13.35
CA VAL A 31 0.85 3.06 13.07
C VAL A 31 -0.44 3.17 13.89
N ALA A 32 -1.15 2.06 14.11
CA ALA A 32 -2.34 2.02 14.96
C ALA A 32 -2.01 2.35 16.43
N GLN A 33 -0.91 1.79 16.95
CA GLN A 33 -0.44 2.05 18.32
C GLN A 33 -0.01 3.50 18.55
N ALA A 34 0.35 4.23 17.49
CA ALA A 34 0.66 5.67 17.57
C ALA A 34 -0.58 6.56 17.77
N GLY A 35 -1.77 5.99 17.98
CA GLY A 35 -3.00 6.74 18.29
C GLY A 35 -3.62 7.46 17.09
N THR A 36 -3.41 6.94 15.88
CA THR A 36 -3.97 7.49 14.65
C THR A 36 -5.46 7.14 14.50
N ALA A 37 -6.22 7.93 13.73
CA ALA A 37 -7.63 7.66 13.45
C ALA A 37 -7.87 6.44 12.54
N GLY A 38 -6.81 5.92 11.92
CA GLY A 38 -6.82 4.80 10.97
C GLY A 38 -5.60 4.84 10.07
N THR A 39 -5.40 3.78 9.28
CA THR A 39 -4.27 3.65 8.34
C THR A 39 -4.77 3.63 6.89
N LEU A 40 -4.17 4.43 6.01
CA LEU A 40 -4.39 4.34 4.56
C LEU A 40 -3.17 3.71 3.88
N LEU A 41 -3.37 2.56 3.24
CA LEU A 41 -2.37 1.89 2.42
C LEU A 41 -2.43 2.44 0.99
N ILE A 42 -1.37 3.12 0.55
CA ILE A 42 -1.22 3.57 -0.84
C ILE A 42 -0.38 2.54 -1.59
N VAL A 43 -1.01 1.77 -2.47
CA VAL A 43 -0.42 0.56 -3.07
C VAL A 43 -0.29 0.74 -4.58
N LYS A 44 0.88 0.45 -5.14
CA LYS A 44 1.08 0.45 -6.60
C LYS A 44 0.40 -0.78 -7.20
N ASN A 45 -0.23 -0.64 -8.37
CA ASN A 45 -0.97 -1.74 -9.00
C ASN A 45 -0.04 -2.78 -9.66
N TYR A 46 0.56 -3.63 -8.83
CA TYR A 46 1.23 -4.86 -9.21
C TYR A 46 0.58 -6.02 -8.46
N THR A 47 0.57 -7.21 -9.07
CA THR A 47 -0.11 -8.39 -8.49
C THR A 47 0.41 -8.72 -7.08
N GLY A 48 1.74 -8.74 -6.90
CA GLY A 48 2.34 -9.05 -5.59
C GLY A 48 2.04 -7.99 -4.53
N ASP A 49 2.05 -6.71 -4.90
CA ASP A 49 1.69 -5.61 -4.00
C ASP A 49 0.23 -5.72 -3.57
N ARG A 50 -0.69 -5.89 -4.52
CA ARG A 50 -2.13 -6.01 -4.20
C ARG A 50 -2.46 -7.19 -3.30
N LEU A 51 -1.87 -8.36 -3.59
CA LEU A 51 -2.11 -9.55 -2.79
C LEU A 51 -1.53 -9.39 -1.39
N ASN A 52 -0.27 -8.97 -1.25
CA ASN A 52 0.38 -8.91 0.06
C ASN A 52 -0.23 -7.81 0.95
N PHE A 53 -0.48 -6.62 0.41
CA PHE A 53 -1.13 -5.55 1.15
C PHE A 53 -2.60 -5.86 1.45
N GLY A 54 -3.32 -6.48 0.50
CA GLY A 54 -4.69 -6.92 0.72
C GLY A 54 -4.79 -7.95 1.86
N PHE A 55 -3.93 -8.96 1.87
CA PHE A 55 -3.92 -9.95 2.96
C PHE A 55 -3.54 -9.33 4.32
N ALA A 56 -2.57 -8.41 4.34
CA ALA A 56 -2.20 -7.71 5.57
C ALA A 56 -3.35 -6.79 6.07
N MET A 57 -4.04 -6.12 5.15
CA MET A 57 -5.19 -5.28 5.45
C MET A 57 -6.33 -6.10 6.07
N GLU A 58 -6.69 -7.23 5.45
CA GLU A 58 -7.76 -8.10 5.99
C GLU A 58 -7.41 -8.68 7.36
N GLN A 59 -6.15 -9.08 7.58
CA GLN A 59 -5.69 -9.52 8.91
C GLN A 59 -5.78 -8.38 9.95
N ALA A 60 -5.36 -7.17 9.59
CA ALA A 60 -5.46 -6.01 10.48
C ALA A 60 -6.94 -5.64 10.77
N LYS A 61 -7.83 -5.72 9.78
CA LYS A 61 -9.27 -5.53 9.98
C LYS A 61 -9.86 -6.57 10.94
N ALA A 62 -9.42 -7.82 10.83
CA ALA A 62 -9.83 -8.89 11.75
C ALA A 62 -9.35 -8.64 13.21
N GLU A 63 -8.26 -7.90 13.39
CA GLU A 63 -7.77 -7.42 14.69
C GLU A 63 -8.48 -6.15 15.20
N GLY A 64 -9.47 -5.65 14.46
CA GLY A 64 -10.20 -4.43 14.81
C GLY A 64 -9.45 -3.13 14.47
N ILE A 65 -8.39 -3.19 13.68
CA ILE A 65 -7.64 -2.00 13.24
C ILE A 65 -8.35 -1.40 12.02
N SER A 66 -8.69 -0.11 12.10
CA SER A 66 -9.23 0.65 10.97
C SER A 66 -8.13 0.88 9.92
N VAL A 67 -8.25 0.21 8.79
CA VAL A 67 -7.32 0.31 7.67
C VAL A 67 -8.06 0.29 6.34
N GLU A 68 -7.68 1.16 5.41
CA GLU A 68 -8.22 1.20 4.06
C GLU A 68 -7.07 1.18 3.04
N MET A 69 -7.39 0.84 1.79
CA MET A 69 -6.39 0.72 0.73
C MET A 69 -6.84 1.44 -0.54
N VAL A 70 -5.93 2.24 -1.11
CA VAL A 70 -6.05 2.79 -2.46
C VAL A 70 -4.99 2.19 -3.37
N VAL A 71 -5.41 1.80 -4.57
CA VAL A 71 -4.53 1.21 -5.58
C VAL A 71 -4.26 2.23 -6.69
N VAL A 72 -2.97 2.52 -6.93
CA VAL A 72 -2.52 3.48 -7.95
C VAL A 72 -2.17 2.75 -9.24
N GLY A 73 -2.85 3.12 -10.33
CA GLY A 73 -2.67 2.57 -11.68
C GLY A 73 -2.56 3.67 -12.74
N ASP A 74 -1.57 4.55 -12.61
CA ASP A 74 -1.37 5.74 -13.45
C ASP A 74 -0.77 5.45 -14.83
N ASP A 75 -0.18 4.27 -15.04
CA ASP A 75 0.49 3.93 -16.30
C ASP A 75 -0.47 3.83 -17.50
N SER A 76 -0.42 4.83 -18.38
CA SER A 76 -1.25 4.93 -19.59
C SER A 76 -0.63 4.24 -20.82
N ALA A 77 0.46 3.49 -20.69
CA ALA A 77 1.12 2.85 -21.84
C ALA A 77 0.28 1.75 -22.52
N PHE A 78 -0.74 1.22 -21.85
CA PHE A 78 -1.56 0.13 -22.36
C PHE A 78 -2.86 0.63 -23.00
N THR A 79 -3.07 0.29 -24.27
CA THR A 79 -4.32 0.54 -25.02
C THR A 79 -5.41 -0.50 -24.71
N VAL A 80 -5.02 -1.71 -24.31
CA VAL A 80 -5.92 -2.78 -23.83
C VAL A 80 -5.54 -3.16 -22.41
N LEU A 81 -6.53 -3.17 -21.51
CA LEU A 81 -6.29 -3.50 -20.11
C LEU A 81 -6.05 -5.01 -19.94
N LYS A 82 -4.94 -5.35 -19.26
CA LYS A 82 -4.72 -6.70 -18.75
C LYS A 82 -5.65 -6.97 -17.56
N LYS A 83 -5.81 -8.23 -17.15
CA LYS A 83 -6.62 -8.63 -15.98
C LYS A 83 -6.28 -7.84 -14.69
N ALA A 84 -5.02 -7.48 -14.49
CA ALA A 84 -4.57 -6.72 -13.32
C ALA A 84 -4.80 -5.20 -13.44
N GLY A 85 -5.14 -4.67 -14.62
CA GLY A 85 -5.23 -3.23 -14.88
C GLY A 85 -3.89 -2.57 -15.23
N ARG A 86 -3.83 -1.24 -15.11
CA ARG A 86 -2.64 -0.40 -15.37
C ARG A 86 -1.66 -0.44 -14.22
N ARG A 87 -0.34 -0.43 -14.49
CA ARG A 87 0.69 -0.40 -13.43
C ARG A 87 0.65 0.91 -12.65
N GLY A 88 1.11 0.87 -11.40
CA GLY A 88 1.41 2.09 -10.62
C GLY A 88 2.88 2.50 -10.79
N LEU A 89 3.14 3.70 -11.28
CA LEU A 89 4.48 4.24 -11.56
C LEU A 89 4.71 5.55 -10.78
N CYS A 90 5.32 6.55 -11.41
CA CYS A 90 5.79 7.77 -10.75
C CYS A 90 4.65 8.67 -10.25
N GLY A 91 3.44 8.58 -10.83
CA GLY A 91 2.27 9.33 -10.36
C GLY A 91 1.90 9.02 -8.91
N THR A 92 2.30 7.84 -8.39
CA THR A 92 2.15 7.47 -6.98
C THR A 92 2.73 8.52 -6.02
N VAL A 93 3.82 9.19 -6.40
CA VAL A 93 4.44 10.23 -5.55
C VAL A 93 3.53 11.43 -5.35
N LEU A 94 2.70 11.75 -6.34
CA LEU A 94 1.71 12.83 -6.25
C LEU A 94 0.56 12.45 -5.32
N ILE A 95 0.17 11.16 -5.29
CA ILE A 95 -0.87 10.63 -4.40
C ILE A 95 -0.40 10.62 -2.92
N HIS A 96 0.90 10.61 -2.67
CA HIS A 96 1.42 10.72 -1.31
C HIS A 96 1.21 12.10 -0.67
N LYS A 97 0.79 13.13 -1.42
CA LYS A 97 0.75 14.54 -1.01
C LYS A 97 -0.68 15.08 -0.99
#